data_AF-A0A9D7M225-F1
#
_entry.id   AF-A0A9D7M225-F1
#
_cell.length_a   1.000
_cell.length_b   1.000
_cell.length_c   1.000
_cell.angle_alpha   90.00
_cell.angle_beta   90.00
_cell.angle_gamma   90.00
#
_symmetry.space_group_name_H-M   'P 1'
#
loop_
_entity.id
_entity.type
_entity.pdbx_description
1 polymer ?
#
loop_
_entity_poly.entity_id
_entity_poly.type
_entity_poly.pdbx_seq_one_letter_code
_entity_poly.pdbx_strand_id
1 'polypeptide(L)'
;MNFLRDSTFYNVVDGDMVGYPYNTSFHDLKAPWYSALAQSEAICVLIRYYELTNDDSILPLVHMVMKFMLSPQKQGSGTLSITPEGNVWYEEYPNSTQERQVLNGFMFTILALHDYSKLFPHNKSAELAYNDAIQTLKESFQFYNTGSWLMYNRGDKRLVANGYMKWQVLEAKMLYETTKDIYFKNISMLISTYCYNKNYESPGSKLEKYNFSVPLELTDNKIISIKPTVNAFKLPVEIKDVKSNFSIVENDYSKMYDANLNTFVELKYTDAFEGSASIIFNFKKGISASKFSLKYIGLDSVAKPEIILKYKSDINSSEWKKLKYTSSVLDSKTMVYDFDEKTIANLEVIFPQLKTGGLIKLSNVDLSILTKNEKSDYWHYITPVYRGYSKKVEFDIKYQSMKDVLVFYRTGVDEKSLGKDKWNPLNAFRKFPASFEKEQELYWQFLIVSELSGQQSKISKVEFVSQ
;
A
#
# COMPACT_ATOMS: atom_id res chain seq x y z
N MET A 1 18.53 13.67 -26.05
CA MET A 1 18.08 13.83 -27.44
C MET A 1 18.92 13.05 -28.44
N ASN A 2 20.25 13.04 -28.35
CA ASN A 2 21.13 12.31 -29.29
C ASN A 2 20.72 10.85 -29.50
N PHE A 3 20.40 10.11 -28.42
CA PHE A 3 19.96 8.71 -28.52
C PHE A 3 18.70 8.52 -29.40
N LEU A 4 17.61 9.25 -29.13
CA LEU A 4 16.34 9.05 -29.84
C LEU A 4 16.40 9.48 -31.31
N ARG A 5 17.28 10.42 -31.68
CA ARG A 5 17.45 10.89 -33.06
C ARG A 5 18.43 10.06 -33.89
N ASP A 6 19.26 9.26 -33.23
CA ASP A 6 20.28 8.48 -33.89
C ASP A 6 19.66 7.19 -34.46
N SER A 7 19.68 7.08 -35.79
CA SER A 7 19.08 5.99 -36.55
C SER A 7 19.75 4.63 -36.31
N THR A 8 20.86 4.58 -35.57
CA THR A 8 21.46 3.31 -35.12
C THR A 8 20.71 2.68 -33.93
N PHE A 9 19.84 3.44 -33.25
CA PHE A 9 19.09 2.97 -32.07
C PHE A 9 17.61 2.66 -32.34
N TYR A 10 17.14 2.84 -33.57
CA TYR A 10 15.77 2.50 -33.95
C TYR A 10 15.72 1.83 -35.32
N ASN A 11 14.66 1.07 -35.57
CA ASN A 11 14.40 0.43 -36.84
C ASN A 11 13.33 1.21 -37.61
N VAL A 12 13.61 1.49 -38.89
CA VAL A 12 12.58 1.96 -39.83
C VAL A 12 11.84 0.75 -40.38
N VAL A 13 10.53 0.73 -40.23
CA VAL A 13 9.65 -0.37 -40.64
C VAL A 13 8.67 0.13 -41.69
N ASP A 14 8.51 -0.63 -42.78
CA ASP A 14 7.65 -0.33 -43.92
C ASP A 14 7.86 1.08 -44.55
N GLY A 15 9.03 1.69 -44.30
CA GLY A 15 9.43 2.99 -44.86
C GLY A 15 8.85 4.22 -44.16
N ASP A 16 7.87 4.07 -43.26
CA ASP A 16 7.18 5.20 -42.61
C ASP A 16 6.77 4.96 -41.15
N MET A 17 7.32 3.92 -40.52
CA MET A 17 7.20 3.66 -39.09
C MET A 17 8.58 3.57 -38.44
N VAL A 18 8.67 3.97 -37.17
CA VAL A 18 9.90 3.84 -36.38
C VAL A 18 9.60 3.10 -35.10
N GLY A 19 10.34 2.02 -34.84
CA GLY A 19 10.28 1.28 -33.59
C GLY A 19 11.64 1.28 -32.88
N TYR A 20 11.65 1.58 -31.58
CA TYR A 20 12.83 1.38 -30.73
C TYR A 20 12.87 -0.09 -30.23
N PRO A 21 13.85 -0.92 -30.67
CA PRO A 21 13.87 -2.34 -30.39
C PRO A 21 14.55 -2.68 -29.06
N TYR A 22 14.08 -3.74 -28.42
CA TYR A 22 14.82 -4.50 -27.43
C TYR A 22 15.62 -5.59 -28.13
N ASN A 23 16.96 -5.49 -28.05
CA ASN A 23 17.89 -6.43 -28.68
C ASN A 23 18.22 -7.66 -27.82
N THR A 24 17.43 -7.89 -26.76
CA THR A 24 17.57 -9.02 -25.84
C THR A 24 16.27 -9.80 -25.76
N SER A 25 16.34 -11.12 -25.75
CA SER A 25 15.16 -11.96 -25.54
C SER A 25 14.61 -11.79 -24.11
N PHE A 26 13.29 -11.90 -23.95
CA PHE A 26 12.61 -11.79 -22.67
C PHE A 26 11.45 -12.78 -22.62
N HIS A 27 11.51 -13.75 -21.70
CA HIS A 27 10.50 -14.81 -21.59
C HIS A 27 10.27 -15.52 -22.94
N ASP A 28 9.06 -15.43 -23.51
CA ASP A 28 8.68 -16.00 -24.81
C ASP A 28 8.95 -15.08 -26.00
N LEU A 29 9.46 -13.86 -25.78
CA LEU A 29 9.84 -12.91 -26.81
C LEU A 29 11.28 -13.11 -27.29
N LYS A 30 11.43 -13.27 -28.60
CA LYS A 30 12.74 -13.32 -29.27
C LYS A 30 13.15 -11.93 -29.74
N ALA A 31 14.41 -11.59 -29.52
CA ALA A 31 14.98 -10.35 -30.05
C ALA A 31 15.04 -10.34 -31.59
N PRO A 32 14.91 -9.17 -32.24
CA PRO A 32 14.42 -7.93 -31.63
C PRO A 32 12.90 -7.97 -31.42
N TRP A 33 12.43 -7.39 -30.33
CA TRP A 33 11.02 -7.13 -30.06
C TRP A 33 10.82 -5.67 -29.66
N TYR A 34 9.58 -5.19 -29.62
CA TYR A 34 9.26 -3.77 -29.37
C TYR A 34 8.24 -3.66 -28.25
N SER A 35 8.08 -2.48 -27.65
CA SER A 35 7.13 -2.26 -26.57
C SER A 35 6.33 -0.99 -26.80
N ALA A 36 5.01 -1.05 -26.58
CA ALA A 36 4.16 0.15 -26.56
C ALA A 36 4.59 1.12 -25.46
N LEU A 37 5.05 0.61 -24.30
CA LEU A 37 5.58 1.43 -23.22
C LEU A 37 6.83 2.19 -23.68
N ALA A 38 7.81 1.49 -24.28
CA ALA A 38 9.02 2.14 -24.79
C ALA A 38 8.73 3.17 -25.90
N GLN A 39 7.80 2.87 -26.83
CA GLN A 39 7.39 3.84 -27.84
C GLN A 39 6.71 5.06 -27.19
N SER A 40 5.86 4.84 -26.18
CA SER A 40 5.17 5.90 -25.45
C SER A 40 6.15 6.82 -24.71
N GLU A 41 7.15 6.26 -24.04
CA GLU A 41 8.20 7.04 -23.38
C GLU A 41 8.99 7.89 -24.39
N ALA A 42 9.35 7.32 -25.54
CA ALA A 42 10.02 8.04 -26.61
C ALA A 42 9.15 9.20 -27.14
N ILE A 43 7.86 8.96 -27.42
CA ILE A 43 6.90 9.98 -27.85
C ILE A 43 6.82 11.11 -26.81
N CYS A 44 6.62 10.76 -25.53
CA CYS A 44 6.52 11.75 -24.45
C CYS A 44 7.77 12.63 -24.34
N VAL A 45 8.97 12.05 -24.47
CA VAL A 45 10.24 12.79 -24.43
C VAL A 45 10.42 13.67 -25.66
N LEU A 46 10.10 13.16 -26.86
CA LEU A 46 10.20 13.92 -28.10
C LEU A 46 9.26 15.14 -28.09
N ILE A 47 8.01 14.96 -27.64
CA ILE A 47 7.04 16.05 -27.52
C ILE A 47 7.51 17.10 -26.51
N ARG A 48 7.96 16.69 -25.32
CA ARG A 48 8.49 17.64 -24.32
C ARG A 48 9.73 18.38 -24.82
N TYR A 49 10.60 17.69 -25.55
CA TYR A 49 11.76 18.33 -26.20
C TYR A 49 11.31 19.39 -27.19
N TYR A 50 10.32 19.09 -28.02
CA TYR A 50 9.72 20.04 -28.95
C TYR A 50 9.14 21.25 -28.23
N GLU A 51 8.30 21.05 -27.21
CA GLU A 51 7.70 22.15 -26.45
C GLU A 51 8.73 23.09 -25.81
N LEU A 52 9.89 22.55 -25.40
CA LEU A 52 10.96 23.33 -24.79
C LEU A 52 11.87 24.05 -25.79
N THR A 53 11.99 23.54 -27.02
CA THR A 53 13.02 23.99 -27.98
C THR A 53 12.47 24.56 -29.28
N ASN A 54 11.22 24.25 -29.62
CA ASN A 54 10.58 24.49 -30.91
C ASN A 54 11.37 23.89 -32.11
N ASP A 55 12.11 22.79 -31.89
CA ASP A 55 12.80 22.08 -32.97
C ASP A 55 11.80 21.22 -33.76
N ASP A 56 11.18 21.80 -34.80
CA ASP A 56 10.22 21.10 -35.68
C ASP A 56 10.81 19.85 -36.38
N SER A 57 12.15 19.70 -36.44
CA SER A 57 12.79 18.58 -37.13
C SER A 57 12.49 17.21 -36.50
N ILE A 58 11.99 17.18 -35.25
CA ILE A 58 11.59 15.95 -34.55
C ILE A 58 10.17 15.49 -34.92
N LEU A 59 9.30 16.36 -35.43
CA LEU A 59 7.87 16.05 -35.63
C LEU A 59 7.65 14.85 -36.56
N PRO A 60 8.40 14.70 -37.68
CA PRO A 60 8.30 13.49 -38.50
C PRO A 60 8.59 12.20 -37.72
N LEU A 61 9.60 12.23 -36.84
CA LEU A 61 9.94 11.08 -35.99
C LEU A 61 8.82 10.76 -35.01
N VAL A 62 8.22 11.78 -34.38
CA VAL A 62 7.06 11.59 -33.48
C VAL A 62 5.90 10.91 -34.20
N HIS A 63 5.60 11.33 -35.44
CA HIS A 63 4.58 10.69 -36.26
C HIS A 63 4.90 9.22 -36.58
N MET A 64 6.14 8.92 -36.97
CA MET A 64 6.56 7.55 -37.32
C MET A 64 6.53 6.61 -36.11
N VAL A 65 6.93 7.08 -34.92
CA VAL A 65 6.89 6.30 -33.67
C VAL A 65 5.44 6.06 -33.22
N MET A 66 4.59 7.09 -33.30
CA MET A 66 3.16 6.94 -33.01
C MET A 66 2.50 5.94 -33.97
N LYS A 67 2.80 6.03 -35.28
CA LYS A 67 2.29 5.11 -36.29
C LYS A 67 2.70 3.67 -36.00
N PHE A 68 3.95 3.45 -35.60
CA PHE A 68 4.42 2.13 -35.18
C PHE A 68 3.60 1.59 -34.00
N MET A 69 3.45 2.38 -32.93
CA MET A 69 2.70 1.96 -31.74
C MET A 69 1.25 1.58 -32.07
N LEU A 70 0.57 2.39 -32.88
CA LEU A 70 -0.81 2.18 -33.28
C LEU A 70 -1.02 1.02 -34.28
N SER A 71 0.04 0.50 -34.87
CA SER A 71 -0.06 -0.58 -35.86
C SER A 71 -0.28 -1.94 -35.21
N PRO A 72 -1.05 -2.86 -35.84
CA PRO A 72 -1.28 -4.21 -35.33
C PRO A 72 0.04 -4.94 -35.04
N GLN A 73 0.12 -5.59 -33.88
CA GLN A 73 1.26 -6.40 -33.52
C GLN A 73 1.46 -7.54 -34.54
N LYS A 74 2.69 -7.64 -35.03
CA LYS A 74 3.20 -8.71 -35.88
C LYS A 74 4.64 -8.98 -35.47
N GLN A 75 5.23 -10.08 -35.94
CA GLN A 75 6.64 -10.31 -35.71
C GLN A 75 7.45 -9.15 -36.29
N GLY A 76 8.19 -8.43 -35.44
CA GLY A 76 9.05 -7.33 -35.84
C GLY A 76 8.37 -5.98 -36.10
N SER A 77 7.07 -5.82 -35.85
CA SER A 77 6.36 -4.55 -36.08
C SER A 77 5.07 -4.42 -35.25
N GLY A 78 4.68 -3.19 -34.92
CA GLY A 78 3.39 -2.89 -34.31
C GLY A 78 3.28 -3.32 -32.84
N THR A 79 2.32 -2.72 -32.13
CA THR A 79 2.05 -3.06 -30.72
C THR A 79 0.57 -3.25 -30.40
N LEU A 80 -0.33 -2.94 -31.34
CA LEU A 80 -1.77 -3.03 -31.14
C LEU A 80 -2.25 -4.50 -31.17
N SER A 81 -2.92 -4.93 -30.11
CA SER A 81 -3.69 -6.16 -30.02
C SER A 81 -5.16 -5.84 -29.71
N ILE A 82 -6.01 -6.88 -29.69
CA ILE A 82 -7.42 -6.78 -29.33
C ILE A 82 -7.70 -7.62 -28.08
N THR A 83 -8.44 -7.06 -27.13
CA THR A 83 -8.88 -7.78 -25.92
C THR A 83 -9.93 -8.83 -26.25
N PRO A 84 -10.15 -9.85 -25.39
CA PRO A 84 -11.25 -10.80 -25.56
C PRO A 84 -12.62 -10.13 -25.69
N GLU A 85 -12.79 -8.94 -25.12
CA GLU A 85 -14.02 -8.15 -25.18
C GLU A 85 -14.14 -7.30 -26.46
N GLY A 86 -13.13 -7.32 -27.34
CA GLY A 86 -13.14 -6.58 -28.61
C GLY A 86 -12.52 -5.18 -28.54
N ASN A 87 -11.85 -4.83 -27.45
CA ASN A 87 -11.27 -3.50 -27.25
C ASN A 87 -9.80 -3.40 -27.70
N VAL A 88 -9.33 -2.20 -28.00
CA VAL A 88 -7.94 -1.96 -28.44
C VAL A 88 -6.95 -2.05 -27.28
N TRP A 89 -5.81 -2.72 -27.46
CA TRP A 89 -4.77 -2.78 -26.44
C TRP A 89 -3.39 -2.53 -27.03
N TYR A 90 -2.64 -1.58 -26.50
CA TYR A 90 -1.24 -1.33 -26.88
C TYR A 90 -0.33 -2.13 -25.97
N GLU A 91 0.25 -3.21 -26.50
CA GLU A 91 0.97 -4.22 -25.73
C GLU A 91 2.35 -3.71 -25.30
N GLU A 92 2.63 -3.77 -24.00
CA GLU A 92 3.99 -3.60 -23.46
C GLU A 92 4.92 -4.70 -23.99
N TYR A 93 4.37 -5.90 -24.21
CA TYR A 93 5.06 -7.09 -24.68
C TYR A 93 4.30 -7.72 -25.87
N PRO A 94 4.33 -7.09 -27.06
CA PRO A 94 3.62 -7.56 -28.24
C PRO A 94 4.05 -8.97 -28.64
N ASN A 95 3.07 -9.79 -29.03
CA ASN A 95 3.20 -11.22 -29.36
C ASN A 95 3.53 -12.14 -28.17
N SER A 96 3.68 -11.64 -26.95
CA SER A 96 3.82 -12.50 -25.77
C SER A 96 2.49 -13.14 -25.40
N THR A 97 2.54 -14.42 -25.08
CA THR A 97 1.40 -15.16 -24.53
C THR A 97 1.34 -15.06 -23.01
N GLN A 98 2.50 -14.94 -22.36
CA GLN A 98 2.62 -14.85 -20.91
C GLN A 98 2.37 -13.43 -20.39
N GLU A 99 2.84 -12.43 -21.12
CA GLU A 99 2.80 -11.01 -20.76
C GLU A 99 1.70 -10.24 -21.48
N ARG A 100 0.61 -10.94 -21.83
CA ARG A 100 -0.49 -10.34 -22.56
C ARG A 100 -1.23 -9.33 -21.70
N GLN A 101 -1.42 -8.13 -22.25
CA GLN A 101 -2.23 -7.06 -21.68
C GLN A 101 -1.73 -6.61 -20.31
N VAL A 102 -0.48 -6.17 -20.24
CA VAL A 102 0.09 -5.61 -19.01
C VAL A 102 -0.51 -4.24 -18.71
N LEU A 103 -1.02 -4.07 -17.48
CA LEU A 103 -1.81 -2.90 -17.09
C LEU A 103 -0.99 -1.60 -17.07
N ASN A 104 0.23 -1.63 -16.50
CA ASN A 104 1.05 -0.43 -16.31
C ASN A 104 1.45 0.19 -17.68
N GLY A 105 1.98 -0.62 -18.60
CA GLY A 105 2.36 -0.16 -19.93
C GLY A 105 1.18 0.45 -20.69
N PHE A 106 0.00 -0.18 -20.61
CA PHE A 106 -1.20 0.36 -21.24
C PHE A 106 -1.65 1.69 -20.63
N MET A 107 -1.65 1.82 -19.30
CA MET A 107 -1.96 3.08 -18.63
C MET A 107 -1.02 4.21 -19.07
N PHE A 108 0.27 3.92 -19.26
CA PHE A 108 1.24 4.91 -19.73
C PHE A 108 0.99 5.31 -21.20
N THR A 109 0.58 4.37 -22.06
CA THR A 109 0.29 4.68 -23.47
C THR A 109 -0.81 5.72 -23.67
N ILE A 110 -1.79 5.77 -22.75
CA ILE A 110 -2.87 6.77 -22.77
C ILE A 110 -2.29 8.19 -22.63
N LEU A 111 -1.21 8.37 -21.86
CA LEU A 111 -0.55 9.66 -21.68
C LEU A 111 0.16 10.11 -22.97
N ALA A 112 0.86 9.19 -23.64
CA ALA A 112 1.50 9.48 -24.92
C ALA A 112 0.46 9.83 -26.00
N LEU A 113 -0.67 9.12 -26.03
CA LEU A 113 -1.79 9.42 -26.93
C LEU A 113 -2.41 10.78 -26.65
N HIS A 114 -2.58 11.13 -25.36
CA HIS A 114 -3.05 12.45 -24.95
C HIS A 114 -2.09 13.56 -25.42
N ASP A 115 -0.80 13.44 -25.09
CA ASP A 115 0.21 14.46 -25.41
C ASP A 115 0.32 14.64 -26.94
N TYR A 116 0.32 13.53 -27.68
CA TYR A 116 0.32 13.56 -29.14
C TYR A 116 -0.96 14.19 -29.72
N SER A 117 -2.14 13.85 -29.19
CA SER A 117 -3.41 14.42 -29.68
C SER A 117 -3.50 15.92 -29.42
N LYS A 118 -2.90 16.40 -28.31
CA LYS A 118 -2.79 17.84 -28.04
C LYS A 118 -1.83 18.55 -28.99
N LEU A 119 -0.69 17.93 -29.29
CA LEU A 119 0.28 18.49 -30.23
C LEU A 119 -0.26 18.52 -31.67
N PHE A 120 -1.07 17.53 -32.05
CA PHE A 120 -1.63 17.39 -33.40
C PHE A 120 -3.18 17.35 -33.39
N PRO A 121 -3.85 18.46 -33.04
CA PRO A 121 -5.31 18.50 -32.80
C PRO A 121 -6.18 18.22 -34.03
N HIS A 122 -5.60 18.24 -35.23
CA HIS A 122 -6.31 17.92 -36.47
C HIS A 122 -6.21 16.44 -36.87
N ASN A 123 -5.41 15.64 -36.14
CA ASN A 123 -5.29 14.21 -36.37
C ASN A 123 -6.42 13.44 -35.65
N LYS A 124 -7.57 13.33 -36.31
CA LYS A 124 -8.76 12.65 -35.76
C LYS A 124 -8.49 11.18 -35.38
N SER A 125 -7.61 10.48 -36.09
CA SER A 125 -7.28 9.09 -35.79
C SER A 125 -6.56 8.95 -34.44
N ALA A 126 -5.71 9.91 -34.08
CA ALA A 126 -5.04 9.92 -32.78
C ALA A 126 -6.00 10.23 -31.63
N GLU A 127 -6.92 11.18 -31.84
CA GLU A 127 -7.97 11.49 -30.87
C GLU A 127 -8.90 10.27 -30.63
N LEU A 128 -9.27 9.55 -31.70
CA LEU A 128 -10.03 8.31 -31.59
C LEU A 128 -9.25 7.24 -30.81
N ALA A 129 -7.98 7.00 -31.15
CA ALA A 129 -7.13 6.06 -30.43
C ALA A 129 -7.02 6.40 -28.93
N TYR A 130 -6.88 7.67 -28.59
CA TYR A 130 -6.88 8.14 -27.19
C TYR A 130 -8.20 7.83 -26.46
N ASN A 131 -9.34 8.16 -27.09
CA ASN A 131 -10.66 7.92 -26.51
C ASN A 131 -10.95 6.42 -26.35
N ASP A 132 -10.60 5.62 -27.36
CA ASP A 132 -10.74 4.15 -27.35
C ASP A 132 -9.86 3.53 -26.24
N ALA A 133 -8.65 4.04 -26.03
CA ALA A 133 -7.76 3.56 -24.97
C ALA A 133 -8.32 3.85 -23.57
N ILE A 134 -8.89 5.05 -23.36
CA ILE A 134 -9.59 5.41 -22.10
C ILE A 134 -10.74 4.45 -21.85
N GLN A 135 -11.60 4.23 -22.86
CA GLN A 135 -12.74 3.34 -22.72
C GLN A 135 -12.30 1.90 -22.45
N THR A 136 -11.28 1.44 -23.16
CA THR A 136 -10.70 0.10 -22.96
C THR A 136 -10.20 -0.08 -21.54
N LEU A 137 -9.47 0.89 -20.98
CA LEU A 137 -8.97 0.80 -19.62
C LEU A 137 -10.12 0.72 -18.60
N LYS A 138 -11.18 1.52 -18.77
CA LYS A 138 -12.35 1.50 -17.90
C LYS A 138 -13.05 0.15 -17.87
N GLU A 139 -13.21 -0.46 -19.04
CA GLU A 139 -13.85 -1.78 -19.17
C GLU A 139 -12.93 -2.91 -18.71
N SER A 140 -11.62 -2.75 -18.89
CA SER A 140 -10.65 -3.82 -18.61
C SER A 140 -10.21 -3.88 -17.16
N PHE A 141 -10.23 -2.76 -16.41
CA PHE A 141 -9.71 -2.71 -15.04
C PHE A 141 -10.31 -3.77 -14.12
N GLN A 142 -11.58 -4.14 -14.33
CA GLN A 142 -12.26 -5.19 -13.57
C GLN A 142 -11.54 -6.55 -13.65
N PHE A 143 -10.84 -6.86 -14.74
CA PHE A 143 -10.10 -8.11 -14.90
C PHE A 143 -8.79 -8.14 -14.11
N TYR A 144 -8.28 -6.99 -13.70
CA TYR A 144 -7.08 -6.86 -12.88
C TYR A 144 -7.40 -6.80 -11.39
N ASN A 145 -8.52 -6.16 -11.02
CA ASN A 145 -8.93 -6.02 -9.63
C ASN A 145 -9.37 -7.36 -9.01
N THR A 146 -8.67 -7.81 -7.96
CA THR A 146 -9.02 -9.01 -7.20
C THR A 146 -9.87 -8.73 -5.96
N GLY A 147 -10.13 -7.46 -5.63
CA GLY A 147 -10.82 -7.03 -4.42
C GLY A 147 -9.90 -6.72 -3.23
N SER A 148 -8.63 -7.11 -3.30
CA SER A 148 -7.60 -6.75 -2.31
C SER A 148 -6.21 -6.55 -2.91
N TRP A 149 -6.08 -6.79 -4.22
CA TRP A 149 -4.85 -6.72 -4.98
C TRP A 149 -5.15 -6.45 -6.46
N LEU A 150 -4.09 -6.21 -7.26
CA LEU A 150 -4.17 -6.12 -8.72
C LEU A 150 -3.36 -7.23 -9.41
N MET A 151 -3.90 -7.82 -10.48
CA MET A 151 -3.11 -8.63 -11.42
C MET A 151 -2.22 -7.71 -12.26
N TYR A 152 -1.05 -8.20 -12.66
CA TYR A 152 -0.09 -7.46 -13.48
C TYR A 152 -0.49 -7.45 -14.95
N ASN A 153 -0.93 -8.60 -15.45
CA ASN A 153 -1.30 -8.86 -16.83
C ASN A 153 -2.51 -9.80 -16.89
N ARG A 154 -3.06 -10.04 -18.09
CA ARG A 154 -4.15 -11.01 -18.32
C ARG A 154 -3.66 -12.35 -18.88
N GLY A 155 -2.37 -12.47 -19.20
CA GLY A 155 -1.72 -13.70 -19.65
C GLY A 155 -1.55 -14.71 -18.51
N ASP A 156 -0.45 -14.63 -17.76
CA ASP A 156 -0.19 -15.50 -16.61
C ASP A 156 -0.99 -15.12 -15.34
N LYS A 157 -1.60 -13.93 -15.33
CA LYS A 157 -2.46 -13.42 -14.24
C LYS A 157 -1.75 -13.30 -12.89
N ARG A 158 -0.42 -13.16 -12.87
CA ARG A 158 0.34 -12.98 -11.62
C ARG A 158 -0.06 -11.68 -10.94
N LEU A 159 0.08 -11.67 -9.61
CA LEU A 159 -0.17 -10.47 -8.81
C LEU A 159 0.96 -9.44 -8.99
N VAL A 160 0.59 -8.17 -8.95
CA VAL A 160 1.53 -7.05 -8.99
C VAL A 160 2.43 -7.07 -7.75
N ALA A 161 3.73 -6.84 -7.90
CA ALA A 161 4.62 -6.70 -6.76
C ALA A 161 4.29 -5.44 -5.93
N ASN A 162 4.60 -5.42 -4.63
CA ASN A 162 4.29 -4.31 -3.73
C ASN A 162 4.65 -2.93 -4.29
N GLY A 163 5.84 -2.79 -4.89
CA GLY A 163 6.31 -1.57 -5.51
C GLY A 163 5.49 -1.11 -6.71
N TYR A 164 5.20 -2.03 -7.64
CA TYR A 164 4.41 -1.71 -8.83
C TYR A 164 2.97 -1.30 -8.50
N MET A 165 2.40 -1.82 -7.42
CA MET A 165 1.05 -1.42 -7.05
C MET A 165 1.01 0.03 -6.53
N LYS A 166 2.10 0.53 -5.91
CA LYS A 166 2.27 1.96 -5.61
C LYS A 166 2.38 2.80 -6.89
N TRP A 167 3.08 2.30 -7.91
CA TRP A 167 3.13 2.94 -9.22
C TRP A 167 1.74 3.05 -9.86
N GLN A 168 0.92 2.01 -9.77
CA GLN A 168 -0.46 2.04 -10.29
C GLN A 168 -1.35 3.10 -9.62
N VAL A 169 -1.12 3.41 -8.33
CA VAL A 169 -1.79 4.56 -7.68
C VAL A 169 -1.38 5.87 -8.36
N LEU A 170 -0.09 6.05 -8.62
CA LEU A 170 0.44 7.28 -9.25
C LEU A 170 0.01 7.39 -10.72
N GLU A 171 0.02 6.30 -11.47
CA GLU A 171 -0.46 6.26 -12.85
C GLU A 171 -1.94 6.62 -12.93
N ALA A 172 -2.78 6.05 -12.04
CA ALA A 172 -4.19 6.39 -11.98
C ALA A 172 -4.43 7.87 -11.61
N LYS A 173 -3.64 8.42 -10.68
CA LYS A 173 -3.69 9.86 -10.37
C LYS A 173 -3.30 10.71 -11.56
N MET A 174 -2.23 10.36 -12.27
CA MET A 174 -1.77 11.07 -13.45
C MET A 174 -2.81 11.02 -14.58
N LEU A 175 -3.48 9.88 -14.77
CA LEU A 175 -4.62 9.77 -15.69
C LEU A 175 -5.78 10.68 -15.26
N TYR A 176 -6.11 10.75 -13.97
CA TYR A 176 -7.12 11.71 -13.49
C TYR A 176 -6.70 13.16 -13.75
N GLU A 177 -5.45 13.51 -13.47
CA GLU A 177 -4.94 14.87 -13.69
C GLU A 177 -4.97 15.26 -15.17
N THR A 178 -4.70 14.31 -16.05
CA THR A 178 -4.65 14.47 -17.51
C THR A 178 -6.06 14.55 -18.13
N THR A 179 -6.91 13.58 -17.79
CA THR A 179 -8.23 13.41 -18.43
C THR A 179 -9.36 14.16 -17.71
N LYS A 180 -9.17 14.48 -16.42
CA LYS A 180 -10.21 14.94 -15.48
C LYS A 180 -11.38 13.97 -15.31
N ASP A 181 -11.24 12.72 -15.77
CA ASP A 181 -12.25 11.69 -15.64
C ASP A 181 -12.26 11.10 -14.23
N ILE A 182 -13.38 11.26 -13.53
CA ILE A 182 -13.54 10.84 -12.13
C ILE A 182 -13.32 9.33 -11.94
N TYR A 183 -13.49 8.51 -12.98
CA TYR A 183 -13.19 7.09 -12.92
C TYR A 183 -11.75 6.82 -12.45
N PHE A 184 -10.77 7.57 -12.98
CA PHE A 184 -9.37 7.38 -12.63
C PHE A 184 -9.05 7.82 -11.20
N LYS A 185 -9.74 8.86 -10.69
CA LYS A 185 -9.69 9.22 -9.27
C LYS A 185 -10.25 8.10 -8.39
N ASN A 186 -11.36 7.49 -8.81
CA ASN A 186 -11.99 6.41 -8.05
C ASN A 186 -11.08 5.19 -7.94
N ILE A 187 -10.48 4.74 -9.05
CA ILE A 187 -9.54 3.61 -8.99
C ILE A 187 -8.25 3.98 -8.23
N SER A 188 -7.74 5.22 -8.32
CA SER A 188 -6.57 5.62 -7.52
C SER A 188 -6.85 5.55 -6.03
N MET A 189 -8.04 6.02 -5.61
CA MET A 189 -8.51 5.89 -4.24
C MET A 189 -8.67 4.43 -3.82
N LEU A 190 -9.23 3.56 -4.67
CA LEU A 190 -9.35 2.13 -4.36
C LEU A 190 -7.98 1.45 -4.19
N ILE A 191 -7.09 1.56 -5.17
CA ILE A 191 -5.78 0.90 -5.19
C ILE A 191 -4.91 1.40 -4.03
N SER A 192 -5.07 2.66 -3.63
CA SER A 192 -4.37 3.21 -2.46
C SER A 192 -4.64 2.43 -1.18
N THR A 193 -5.85 1.87 -1.01
CA THR A 193 -6.20 1.04 0.15
C THR A 193 -5.47 -0.29 0.13
N TYR A 194 -5.25 -0.86 -1.05
CA TYR A 194 -4.50 -2.10 -1.20
C TYR A 194 -3.04 -1.88 -0.85
N CYS A 195 -2.50 -0.68 -1.03
CA CYS A 195 -1.09 -0.35 -0.82
C CYS A 195 -0.66 -0.23 0.65
N TYR A 196 -1.61 -0.25 1.60
CA TYR A 196 -1.31 -0.03 3.01
C TYR A 196 -0.30 -1.08 3.54
N ASN A 197 0.73 -0.58 4.23
CA ASN A 197 1.81 -1.35 4.85
C ASN A 197 2.61 -2.23 3.87
N LYS A 198 2.70 -1.79 2.60
CA LYS A 198 3.53 -2.43 1.58
C LYS A 198 4.75 -1.57 1.30
N ASN A 199 5.94 -2.18 1.37
CA ASN A 199 7.19 -1.48 1.12
C ASN A 199 7.51 -1.42 -0.37
N TYR A 200 8.18 -0.35 -0.78
CA TYR A 200 8.80 -0.23 -2.10
C TYR A 200 10.27 0.13 -2.00
N GLU A 201 11.13 -0.88 -2.02
CA GLU A 201 12.57 -0.66 -1.99
C GLU A 201 13.08 -0.44 -3.41
N SER A 202 13.42 0.81 -3.73
CA SER A 202 14.13 1.16 -4.96
C SER A 202 15.13 2.28 -4.66
N PRO A 203 16.40 2.18 -5.11
CA PRO A 203 17.40 3.21 -4.90
C PRO A 203 16.88 4.60 -5.34
N GLY A 204 16.93 5.58 -4.44
CA GLY A 204 16.51 6.97 -4.72
C GLY A 204 15.01 7.24 -4.67
N SER A 205 14.17 6.23 -4.41
CA SER A 205 12.72 6.42 -4.28
C SER A 205 12.33 6.97 -2.91
N LYS A 206 11.57 8.08 -2.89
CA LYS A 206 10.95 8.61 -1.66
C LYS A 206 9.67 7.87 -1.25
N LEU A 207 9.24 6.86 -2.02
CA LEU A 207 7.96 6.17 -1.84
C LEU A 207 8.05 4.93 -0.93
N GLU A 208 9.25 4.54 -0.48
CA GLU A 208 9.49 3.27 0.22
C GLU A 208 8.50 3.05 1.37
N LYS A 209 8.36 4.06 2.24
CA LYS A 209 7.55 4.00 3.46
C LYS A 209 6.26 4.83 3.40
N TYR A 210 5.92 5.38 2.23
CA TYR A 210 4.71 6.20 2.11
C TYR A 210 3.46 5.31 1.94
N ASN A 211 2.47 5.49 2.81
CA ASN A 211 1.14 4.91 2.65
C ASN A 211 0.21 5.93 2.00
N PHE A 212 -0.25 5.63 0.79
CA PHE A 212 -1.22 6.49 0.09
C PHE A 212 -2.56 6.55 0.82
N SER A 213 -2.96 5.46 1.49
CA SER A 213 -4.15 5.39 2.32
C SER A 213 -3.86 4.69 3.63
N VAL A 214 -4.32 5.30 4.73
CA VAL A 214 -4.15 4.76 6.10
C VAL A 214 -5.51 4.30 6.63
N PRO A 215 -5.60 3.10 7.23
CA PRO A 215 -6.85 2.60 7.78
C PRO A 215 -7.29 3.41 8.99
N LEU A 216 -8.59 3.57 9.13
CA LEU A 216 -9.25 4.11 10.30
C LEU A 216 -9.85 2.97 11.12
N GLU A 217 -10.05 3.21 12.41
CA GLU A 217 -10.72 2.31 13.34
C GLU A 217 -11.85 3.02 14.07
N LEU A 218 -12.88 2.25 14.44
CA LEU A 218 -13.99 2.75 15.24
C LEU A 218 -13.54 2.81 16.70
N THR A 219 -13.54 4.01 17.28
CA THR A 219 -13.28 4.20 18.72
C THR A 219 -14.51 3.84 19.56
N ASP A 220 -14.31 3.63 20.86
CA ASP A 220 -15.39 3.32 21.83
C ASP A 220 -16.54 4.36 21.80
N ASN A 221 -16.23 5.60 21.43
CA ASN A 221 -17.20 6.68 21.26
C ASN A 221 -17.95 6.66 19.92
N LYS A 222 -17.84 5.57 19.14
CA LYS A 222 -18.38 5.41 17.77
C LYS A 222 -17.87 6.45 16.77
N ILE A 223 -16.74 7.08 17.07
CA ILE A 223 -16.05 7.98 16.14
C ILE A 223 -14.99 7.17 15.41
N ILE A 224 -14.98 7.22 14.08
CA ILE A 224 -13.93 6.60 13.29
C ILE A 224 -12.71 7.54 13.29
N SER A 225 -11.57 7.05 13.79
CA SER A 225 -10.31 7.80 13.87
C SER A 225 -9.15 7.01 13.29
N ILE A 226 -8.00 7.66 13.09
CA ILE A 226 -6.79 7.03 12.54
C ILE A 226 -6.42 5.80 13.38
N LYS A 227 -6.25 4.65 12.73
CA LYS A 227 -5.60 3.50 13.33
C LYS A 227 -4.14 3.89 13.57
N PRO A 228 -3.65 3.94 14.82
CA PRO A 228 -2.26 4.28 15.05
C PRO A 228 -1.37 3.27 14.34
N THR A 229 -0.56 3.73 13.38
CA THR A 229 0.43 2.86 12.73
C THR A 229 1.54 2.59 13.73
N VAL A 230 1.90 1.32 13.90
CA VAL A 230 2.98 0.89 14.78
C VAL A 230 4.25 0.80 13.93
N ASN A 231 5.14 1.79 14.04
CA ASN A 231 6.50 1.61 13.54
C ASN A 231 7.29 0.86 14.61
N ALA A 232 7.48 -0.44 14.40
CA ALA A 232 8.28 -1.28 15.27
C ALA A 232 9.77 -1.08 14.98
N PHE A 233 10.56 -0.94 16.04
CA PHE A 233 12.02 -0.91 15.92
C PHE A 233 12.55 -2.33 15.78
N LYS A 234 13.53 -2.56 14.90
CA LYS A 234 14.31 -3.80 14.94
C LYS A 234 15.24 -3.74 16.15
N LEU A 235 14.71 -4.05 17.33
CA LEU A 235 15.42 -3.98 18.61
C LEU A 235 16.85 -4.56 18.56
N PRO A 236 17.12 -5.75 17.97
CA PRO A 236 18.47 -6.30 17.91
C PRO A 236 19.50 -5.39 17.23
N VAL A 237 19.06 -4.62 16.23
CA VAL A 237 19.93 -3.71 15.47
C VAL A 237 20.23 -2.43 16.26
N GLU A 238 19.27 -1.97 17.05
CA GLU A 238 19.35 -0.71 17.80
C GLU A 238 20.00 -0.88 19.20
N ILE A 239 19.98 -2.10 19.75
CA ILE A 239 20.57 -2.40 21.07
C ILE A 239 22.10 -2.46 20.97
N LYS A 240 22.78 -1.78 21.90
CA LYS A 240 24.22 -1.85 22.12
C LYS A 240 24.57 -3.04 23.01
N ASP A 241 23.88 -3.16 24.15
CA ASP A 241 24.05 -4.27 25.08
C ASP A 241 22.79 -4.45 25.96
N VAL A 242 22.68 -5.64 26.55
CA VAL A 242 21.61 -5.99 27.51
C VAL A 242 22.27 -6.37 28.82
N LYS A 243 21.77 -5.81 29.92
CA LYS A 243 22.17 -6.19 31.29
C LYS A 243 20.98 -6.81 31.99
N SER A 244 21.20 -7.86 32.74
CA SER A 244 20.17 -8.54 33.50
C SER A 244 20.74 -8.98 34.83
N ASN A 245 19.94 -8.87 35.89
CA ASN A 245 20.27 -9.49 37.18
C ASN A 245 19.56 -10.84 37.38
N PHE A 246 18.89 -11.37 36.35
CA PHE A 246 18.49 -12.77 36.34
C PHE A 246 19.69 -13.69 36.15
N SER A 247 19.65 -14.88 36.74
CA SER A 247 20.53 -15.97 36.34
C SER A 247 20.06 -16.51 35.00
N ILE A 248 20.90 -16.38 33.99
CA ILE A 248 20.59 -16.76 32.62
C ILE A 248 20.74 -18.28 32.49
N VAL A 249 19.69 -18.98 32.07
CA VAL A 249 19.75 -20.44 31.84
C VAL A 249 20.35 -20.73 30.45
N GLU A 250 20.05 -19.89 29.46
CA GLU A 250 20.58 -20.01 28.09
C GLU A 250 21.09 -18.66 27.59
N ASN A 251 22.37 -18.59 27.19
CA ASN A 251 23.10 -17.33 26.95
C ASN A 251 22.88 -16.73 25.55
N ASP A 252 21.65 -16.83 25.02
CA ASP A 252 21.28 -16.27 23.73
C ASP A 252 20.08 -15.32 23.85
N TYR A 253 20.39 -14.04 24.11
CA TYR A 253 19.40 -12.98 24.19
C TYR A 253 18.66 -12.71 22.88
N SER A 254 19.16 -13.17 21.73
CA SER A 254 18.52 -12.89 20.44
C SER A 254 17.12 -13.49 20.35
N LYS A 255 16.89 -14.61 21.04
CA LYS A 255 15.58 -15.27 21.18
C LYS A 255 14.50 -14.40 21.83
N MET A 256 14.90 -13.38 22.60
CA MET A 256 13.96 -12.48 23.30
C MET A 256 13.22 -11.55 22.32
N TYR A 257 13.78 -11.34 21.13
CA TYR A 257 13.24 -10.44 20.10
C TYR A 257 12.56 -11.20 18.96
N ASP A 258 12.54 -12.53 19.00
CA ASP A 258 11.89 -13.34 17.99
C ASP A 258 10.36 -13.28 18.18
N ALA A 259 9.64 -13.08 17.08
CA ALA A 259 8.19 -13.09 17.04
C ALA A 259 7.60 -14.51 17.09
N ASN A 260 8.42 -15.54 16.82
CA ASN A 260 8.04 -16.94 16.87
C ASN A 260 7.65 -17.36 18.30
N LEU A 261 6.44 -17.90 18.43
CA LEU A 261 5.85 -18.31 19.71
C LEU A 261 6.52 -19.52 20.36
N ASN A 262 7.51 -20.14 19.72
CA ASN A 262 8.28 -21.25 20.28
C ASN A 262 9.72 -20.85 20.65
N THR A 263 10.12 -19.60 20.37
CA THR A 263 11.45 -19.08 20.66
C THR A 263 11.38 -18.21 21.92
N PHE A 264 12.13 -18.58 22.97
CA PHE A 264 12.16 -17.83 24.24
C PHE A 264 13.56 -17.82 24.83
N VAL A 265 13.84 -16.80 25.64
CA VAL A 265 14.95 -16.80 26.61
C VAL A 265 14.40 -17.22 27.96
N GLU A 266 15.00 -18.25 28.55
CA GLU A 266 14.67 -18.69 29.91
C GLU A 266 15.58 -17.99 30.93
N LEU A 267 14.94 -17.28 31.87
CA LEU A 267 15.55 -16.51 32.93
C LEU A 267 15.15 -17.10 34.28
N LYS A 268 16.13 -17.30 35.16
CA LYS A 268 15.90 -17.82 36.51
C LYS A 268 16.12 -16.73 37.54
N TYR A 269 15.15 -16.54 38.42
CA TYR A 269 15.28 -15.65 39.56
C TYR A 269 16.02 -16.35 40.71
N THR A 270 16.97 -15.63 41.32
CA THR A 270 17.70 -16.07 42.52
C THR A 270 17.48 -15.06 43.64
N ASP A 271 17.58 -15.49 44.89
CA ASP A 271 17.27 -14.67 46.07
C ASP A 271 18.21 -13.50 46.34
N ALA A 272 19.22 -13.31 45.50
CA ALA A 272 20.21 -12.24 45.66
C ALA A 272 19.63 -10.82 45.50
N PHE A 273 18.37 -10.64 45.10
CA PHE A 273 17.81 -9.35 44.66
C PHE A 273 16.48 -8.95 45.33
N GLU A 274 16.24 -9.38 46.57
CA GLU A 274 15.15 -8.90 47.44
C GLU A 274 13.75 -8.88 46.79
N GLY A 275 13.41 -9.94 46.06
CA GLY A 275 12.08 -10.17 45.49
C GLY A 275 11.82 -9.42 44.18
N SER A 276 12.82 -8.83 43.54
CA SER A 276 12.67 -8.21 42.21
C SER A 276 13.88 -8.46 41.31
N ALA A 277 13.64 -8.53 40.01
CA ALA A 277 14.71 -8.59 39.01
C ALA A 277 14.36 -7.72 37.81
N SER A 278 15.37 -7.33 37.04
CA SER A 278 15.22 -6.40 35.93
C SER A 278 16.10 -6.77 34.75
N ILE A 279 15.65 -6.32 33.57
CA ILE A 279 16.40 -6.37 32.32
C ILE A 279 16.55 -4.94 31.84
N ILE A 280 17.79 -4.54 31.57
CA ILE A 280 18.16 -3.22 31.10
C ILE A 280 18.63 -3.33 29.66
N PHE A 281 17.93 -2.66 28.75
CA PHE A 281 18.29 -2.51 27.35
C PHE A 281 19.01 -1.18 27.17
N ASN A 282 20.26 -1.23 26.68
CA ASN A 282 21.05 -0.05 26.37
C ASN A 282 21.08 0.14 24.85
N PHE A 283 20.55 1.27 24.35
CA PHE A 283 20.47 1.53 22.93
C PHE A 283 21.71 2.26 22.40
N LYS A 284 22.02 2.06 21.11
CA LYS A 284 23.14 2.74 20.42
C LYS A 284 22.91 4.26 20.32
N LYS A 285 21.64 4.68 20.30
CA LYS A 285 21.16 6.07 20.24
C LYS A 285 19.78 6.15 20.90
N GLY A 286 19.32 7.36 21.24
CA GLY A 286 17.94 7.56 21.71
C GLY A 286 16.92 7.16 20.65
N ILE A 287 15.96 6.31 21.02
CA ILE A 287 14.88 5.83 20.15
C ILE A 287 13.58 6.50 20.58
N SER A 288 12.80 7.06 19.65
CA SER A 288 11.47 7.57 19.99
C SER A 288 10.46 6.44 20.05
N ALA A 289 9.84 6.18 21.20
CA ALA A 289 8.86 5.12 21.37
C ALA A 289 7.65 5.62 22.16
N SER A 290 6.50 4.99 21.93
CA SER A 290 5.23 5.29 22.62
C SER A 290 4.46 4.02 22.98
N LYS A 291 5.06 2.84 22.75
CA LYS A 291 4.48 1.53 23.05
C LYS A 291 5.59 0.53 23.38
N PHE A 292 5.31 -0.31 24.37
CA PHE A 292 6.15 -1.43 24.78
C PHE A 292 5.29 -2.70 24.83
N SER A 293 5.81 -3.81 24.32
CA SER A 293 5.15 -5.11 24.49
C SER A 293 6.15 -6.21 24.76
N LEU A 294 5.72 -7.24 25.48
CA LEU A 294 6.45 -8.49 25.64
C LEU A 294 5.49 -9.68 25.67
N LYS A 295 6.00 -10.86 25.36
CA LYS A 295 5.34 -12.14 25.64
C LYS A 295 6.09 -12.90 26.70
N TYR A 296 5.36 -13.71 27.46
CA TYR A 296 5.93 -14.50 28.53
C TYR A 296 5.26 -15.87 28.70
N ILE A 297 6.00 -16.83 29.27
CA ILE A 297 5.49 -18.12 29.76
C ILE A 297 6.02 -18.35 31.18
N GLY A 298 5.15 -18.86 32.07
CA GLY A 298 5.56 -19.39 33.36
C GLY A 298 5.79 -18.35 34.45
N LEU A 299 4.96 -17.29 34.53
CA LEU A 299 4.96 -16.39 35.70
C LEU A 299 4.40 -17.09 36.98
N ASP A 300 4.68 -18.37 37.18
CA ASP A 300 4.21 -19.22 38.30
C ASP A 300 4.68 -18.68 39.67
N SER A 301 5.59 -17.72 39.64
CA SER A 301 6.20 -17.04 40.78
C SER A 301 5.58 -15.68 41.13
N VAL A 302 4.68 -15.11 40.31
CA VAL A 302 4.15 -13.74 40.53
C VAL A 302 2.62 -13.76 40.65
N ALA A 303 2.08 -13.24 41.76
CA ALA A 303 0.63 -13.21 42.01
C ALA A 303 -0.13 -12.21 41.12
N LYS A 304 0.55 -11.18 40.61
CA LYS A 304 0.07 -10.22 39.61
C LYS A 304 1.19 -9.88 38.63
N PRO A 305 1.08 -10.21 37.34
CA PRO A 305 2.20 -10.15 36.39
C PRO A 305 2.56 -8.72 35.94
N GLU A 306 2.31 -7.69 36.74
CA GLU A 306 2.57 -6.30 36.34
C GLU A 306 4.07 -5.97 36.43
N ILE A 307 4.63 -5.42 35.36
CA ILE A 307 6.04 -4.97 35.31
C ILE A 307 6.12 -3.47 35.54
N ILE A 308 7.26 -3.00 36.01
CA ILE A 308 7.56 -1.57 36.12
C ILE A 308 8.56 -1.20 35.02
N LEU A 309 8.17 -0.25 34.17
CA LEU A 309 9.04 0.31 33.14
C LEU A 309 9.69 1.60 33.64
N LYS A 310 11.01 1.70 33.51
CA LYS A 310 11.75 2.97 33.67
C LYS A 310 12.61 3.24 32.45
N TYR A 311 12.89 4.50 32.18
CA TYR A 311 13.72 4.90 31.05
C TYR A 311 14.68 6.04 31.40
N LYS A 312 15.73 6.16 30.59
CA LYS A 312 16.60 7.33 30.50
C LYS A 312 16.39 7.99 29.14
N SER A 313 16.30 9.31 29.11
CA SER A 313 16.09 10.07 27.87
C SER A 313 17.38 10.30 27.07
N ASP A 314 18.54 10.20 27.71
CA ASP A 314 19.86 10.41 27.13
C ASP A 314 20.81 9.31 27.65
N ILE A 315 21.72 8.85 26.79
CA ILE A 315 22.78 7.88 27.11
C ILE A 315 23.64 8.38 28.28
N ASN A 316 23.84 9.69 28.38
CA ASN A 316 24.65 10.32 29.44
C ASN A 316 23.85 10.61 30.72
N SER A 317 22.54 10.40 30.71
CA SER A 317 21.70 10.67 31.89
C SER A 317 21.99 9.65 33.00
N SER A 318 22.22 10.12 34.22
CA SER A 318 22.26 9.26 35.41
C SER A 318 20.87 8.96 35.96
N GLU A 319 19.87 9.80 35.66
CA GLU A 319 18.53 9.74 36.24
C GLU A 319 17.61 8.76 35.51
N TRP A 320 17.01 7.83 36.25
CA TRP A 320 15.93 6.94 35.78
C TRP A 320 14.56 7.55 36.03
N LYS A 321 13.72 7.62 35.00
CA LYS A 321 12.34 8.10 35.10
C LYS A 321 11.38 6.93 34.96
N LYS A 322 10.40 6.81 35.87
CA LYS A 322 9.31 5.84 35.71
C LYS A 322 8.47 6.20 34.50
N LEU A 323 8.25 5.24 33.62
CA LEU A 323 7.45 5.40 32.42
C LEU A 323 5.97 5.28 32.80
N LYS A 324 5.22 6.37 32.59
CA LYS A 324 3.78 6.42 32.85
C LYS A 324 3.03 5.98 31.60
N TYR A 325 2.22 4.94 31.74
CA TYR A 325 1.41 4.40 30.65
C TYR A 325 0.00 5.00 30.64
N THR A 326 -0.56 5.17 29.44
CA THR A 326 -1.93 5.64 29.20
C THR A 326 -2.93 4.49 29.20
N SER A 327 -2.48 3.31 28.79
CA SER A 327 -3.25 2.06 28.76
C SER A 327 -2.31 0.87 28.96
N SER A 328 -2.85 -0.20 29.52
CA SER A 328 -2.15 -1.48 29.66
C SER A 328 -3.10 -2.64 29.37
N VAL A 329 -2.66 -3.61 28.58
CA VAL A 329 -3.36 -4.87 28.34
C VAL A 329 -2.49 -6.00 28.87
N LEU A 330 -2.99 -6.70 29.88
CA LEU A 330 -2.33 -7.84 30.52
C LEU A 330 -3.20 -9.07 30.33
N ASP A 331 -2.74 -10.00 29.49
CA ASP A 331 -3.37 -11.31 29.32
C ASP A 331 -2.45 -12.42 29.85
N SER A 332 -2.83 -13.69 29.70
CA SER A 332 -2.08 -14.82 30.27
C SER A 332 -0.71 -15.08 29.63
N LYS A 333 -0.39 -14.43 28.50
CA LYS A 333 0.84 -14.65 27.72
C LYS A 333 1.50 -13.36 27.21
N THR A 334 0.83 -12.22 27.28
CA THR A 334 1.25 -10.97 26.65
C THR A 334 1.02 -9.80 27.60
N MET A 335 1.96 -8.87 27.59
CA MET A 335 1.80 -7.56 28.21
C MET A 335 2.04 -6.48 27.19
N VAL A 336 1.14 -5.49 27.15
CA VAL A 336 1.23 -4.34 26.27
C VAL A 336 1.00 -3.08 27.08
N TYR A 337 1.88 -2.10 26.94
CA TYR A 337 1.81 -0.80 27.59
C TYR A 337 1.94 0.30 26.54
N ASP A 338 0.93 1.15 26.43
CA ASP A 338 0.99 2.35 25.59
C ASP A 338 1.27 3.57 26.46
N PHE A 339 2.02 4.54 25.95
CA PHE A 339 2.45 5.75 26.68
C PHE A 339 2.66 6.93 25.74
N ASP A 340 2.75 8.15 26.29
CA ASP A 340 3.12 9.33 25.51
C ASP A 340 4.51 9.16 24.89
N GLU A 341 4.70 9.60 23.65
CA GLU A 341 5.98 9.51 22.95
C GLU A 341 7.15 10.02 23.82
N LYS A 342 8.17 9.16 23.98
CA LYS A 342 9.43 9.44 24.69
C LYS A 342 10.62 9.04 23.85
N THR A 343 11.67 9.84 23.92
CA THR A 343 13.02 9.38 23.55
C THR A 343 13.57 8.50 24.67
N ILE A 344 13.97 7.27 24.32
CA ILE A 344 14.47 6.23 25.23
C ILE A 344 15.88 5.86 24.79
N ALA A 345 16.88 6.18 25.61
CA ALA A 345 18.28 5.77 25.44
C ALA A 345 18.60 4.48 26.22
N ASN A 346 17.93 4.28 27.35
CA ASN A 346 17.99 3.07 28.14
C ASN A 346 16.59 2.73 28.63
N LEU A 347 16.22 1.45 28.60
CA LEU A 347 14.96 0.94 29.14
C LEU A 347 15.26 -0.10 30.21
N GLU A 348 14.70 0.08 31.41
CA GLU A 348 14.73 -0.90 32.50
C GLU A 348 13.32 -1.49 32.65
N VAL A 349 13.23 -2.81 32.50
CA VAL A 349 12.00 -3.60 32.70
C VAL A 349 12.15 -4.36 34.00
N ILE A 350 11.37 -4.00 35.01
CA ILE A 350 11.45 -4.57 36.36
C ILE A 350 10.27 -5.51 36.59
N PHE A 351 10.59 -6.72 37.04
CA PHE A 351 9.66 -7.76 37.46
C PHE A 351 9.65 -7.79 39.00
N PRO A 352 8.63 -7.21 39.65
CA PRO A 352 8.51 -7.24 41.10
C PRO A 352 7.90 -8.56 41.59
N GLN A 353 7.98 -8.81 42.91
CA GLN A 353 7.31 -9.90 43.61
C GLN A 353 7.68 -11.30 43.10
N LEU A 354 8.96 -11.52 42.78
CA LEU A 354 9.47 -12.80 42.33
C LEU A 354 9.69 -13.77 43.50
N LYS A 355 9.33 -15.03 43.31
CA LYS A 355 9.67 -16.14 44.22
C LYS A 355 10.98 -16.78 43.80
N THR A 356 11.80 -17.10 44.79
CA THR A 356 13.05 -17.88 44.67
C THR A 356 12.92 -19.05 43.71
N GLY A 357 13.84 -19.17 42.75
CA GLY A 357 13.87 -20.30 41.82
C GLY A 357 12.79 -20.26 40.74
N GLY A 358 11.95 -19.21 40.71
CA GLY A 358 11.01 -18.96 39.64
C GLY A 358 11.70 -18.83 38.28
N LEU A 359 11.11 -19.43 37.26
CA LEU A 359 11.54 -19.34 35.89
C LEU A 359 10.63 -18.35 35.16
N ILE A 360 11.20 -17.54 34.28
CA ILE A 360 10.45 -16.65 33.38
C ILE A 360 10.99 -16.89 31.98
N LYS A 361 10.10 -17.22 31.05
CA LYS A 361 10.43 -17.30 29.63
C LYS A 361 9.94 -16.04 28.95
N LEU A 362 10.81 -15.33 28.24
CA LEU A 362 10.48 -14.10 27.53
C LEU A 362 10.68 -14.24 26.03
N SER A 363 9.76 -13.68 25.25
CA SER A 363 9.88 -13.53 23.80
C SER A 363 9.15 -12.29 23.32
N ASN A 364 9.37 -11.94 22.05
CA ASN A 364 8.72 -10.82 21.38
C ASN A 364 8.72 -9.53 22.23
N VAL A 365 9.84 -9.25 22.90
CA VAL A 365 10.06 -7.94 23.51
C VAL A 365 10.18 -6.95 22.38
N ASP A 366 9.37 -5.90 22.41
CA ASP A 366 9.29 -4.89 21.35
C ASP A 366 9.09 -3.49 21.93
N LEU A 367 9.71 -2.52 21.27
CA LEU A 367 9.42 -1.09 21.43
C LEU A 367 8.96 -0.58 20.08
N SER A 368 7.93 0.25 20.11
CA SER A 368 7.39 0.84 18.89
C SER A 368 6.86 2.25 19.14
N ILE A 369 6.73 3.01 18.04
CA ILE A 369 6.08 4.31 18.05
C ILE A 369 4.71 4.20 17.36
N LEU A 370 3.68 4.63 18.09
CA LEU A 370 2.32 4.80 17.59
C LEU A 370 2.26 6.16 16.89
N THR A 371 2.44 6.17 15.57
CA THR A 371 2.24 7.40 14.79
C THR A 371 0.75 7.66 14.63
N LYS A 372 0.21 8.62 15.37
CA LYS A 372 -1.20 9.04 15.25
C LYS A 372 -1.49 9.81 13.96
N ASN A 373 -0.48 10.42 13.33
CA ASN A 373 -0.64 11.29 12.16
C ASN A 373 0.30 10.86 11.04
N GLU A 374 0.21 9.61 10.60
CA GLU A 374 0.90 9.22 9.37
C GLU A 374 0.40 10.10 8.22
N LYS A 375 1.33 10.76 7.52
CA LYS A 375 1.00 11.59 6.37
C LYS A 375 0.56 10.66 5.22
N SER A 376 -0.66 10.84 4.75
CA SER A 376 -1.24 10.11 3.63
C SER A 376 -2.10 11.02 2.78
N ASP A 377 -2.41 10.59 1.56
CA ASP A 377 -3.31 11.33 0.67
C ASP A 377 -4.77 11.03 1.00
N TYR A 378 -5.03 9.79 1.40
CA TYR A 378 -6.34 9.26 1.74
C TYR A 378 -6.34 8.61 3.11
N TRP A 379 -7.53 8.44 3.66
CA TRP A 379 -7.82 7.46 4.70
C TRP A 379 -8.87 6.48 4.19
N HIS A 380 -8.93 5.30 4.80
CA HIS A 380 -9.98 4.33 4.49
C HIS A 380 -10.54 3.64 5.72
N TYR A 381 -11.81 3.26 5.66
CA TYR A 381 -12.48 2.49 6.70
C TYR A 381 -13.28 1.36 6.05
N ILE A 382 -13.07 0.14 6.51
CA ILE A 382 -13.87 -1.02 6.12
C ILE A 382 -14.88 -1.26 7.24
N THR A 383 -16.17 -1.24 6.91
CA THR A 383 -17.22 -1.47 7.89
C THR A 383 -17.22 -2.91 8.39
N PRO A 384 -17.86 -3.19 9.54
CA PRO A 384 -18.34 -4.53 9.85
C PRO A 384 -19.24 -5.05 8.72
N VAL A 385 -19.46 -6.37 8.74
CA VAL A 385 -20.43 -6.99 7.84
C VAL A 385 -21.84 -6.71 8.34
N TYR A 386 -22.71 -6.28 7.44
CA TYR A 386 -24.13 -6.08 7.70
C TYR A 386 -24.94 -7.17 7.00
N ARG A 387 -26.02 -7.62 7.64
CA ARG A 387 -27.00 -8.50 7.00
C ARG A 387 -28.20 -7.69 6.54
N GLY A 388 -28.46 -7.69 5.23
CA GLY A 388 -29.68 -7.13 4.65
C GLY A 388 -30.77 -8.19 4.63
N TYR A 389 -31.77 -8.04 5.49
CA TYR A 389 -32.96 -8.90 5.58
C TYR A 389 -34.05 -8.52 4.57
N SER A 390 -33.83 -7.46 3.81
CA SER A 390 -34.73 -6.95 2.79
C SER A 390 -34.02 -6.84 1.46
N LYS A 391 -34.83 -6.90 0.41
CA LYS A 391 -34.44 -6.56 -0.96
C LYS A 391 -34.06 -5.09 -1.09
N LYS A 392 -34.50 -4.23 -0.16
CA LYS A 392 -34.16 -2.82 -0.12
C LYS A 392 -33.31 -2.50 1.11
N VAL A 393 -32.09 -2.01 0.88
CA VAL A 393 -31.19 -1.57 1.95
C VAL A 393 -30.77 -0.13 1.74
N GLU A 394 -30.57 0.59 2.84
CA GLU A 394 -30.14 1.99 2.85
C GLU A 394 -28.84 2.11 3.64
N PHE A 395 -27.86 2.82 3.07
CA PHE A 395 -26.57 3.11 3.67
C PHE A 395 -26.40 4.63 3.81
N ASP A 396 -26.16 5.10 5.03
CA ASP A 396 -25.89 6.51 5.31
C ASP A 396 -24.57 6.68 6.06
N ILE A 397 -23.86 7.76 5.78
CA ILE A 397 -22.64 8.14 6.50
C ILE A 397 -22.62 9.62 6.83
N LYS A 398 -22.36 9.91 8.10
CA LYS A 398 -22.15 11.29 8.59
C LYS A 398 -20.66 11.55 8.73
N TYR A 399 -20.20 12.61 8.07
CA TYR A 399 -18.79 13.03 8.11
C TYR A 399 -18.67 14.55 8.20
N GLN A 400 -17.53 15.00 8.72
CA GLN A 400 -17.19 16.42 8.87
C GLN A 400 -15.79 16.66 8.30
N SER A 401 -15.60 17.79 7.61
CA SER A 401 -14.29 18.24 7.12
C SER A 401 -13.56 17.20 6.24
N MET A 402 -14.29 16.54 5.34
CA MET A 402 -13.71 15.68 4.30
C MET A 402 -14.00 16.28 2.93
N LYS A 403 -13.02 16.29 2.04
CA LYS A 403 -13.19 16.85 0.68
C LYS A 403 -13.97 15.88 -0.18
N ASP A 404 -13.43 14.68 -0.34
CA ASP A 404 -13.93 13.65 -1.21
C ASP A 404 -14.22 12.41 -0.38
N VAL A 405 -15.44 11.86 -0.51
CA VAL A 405 -15.84 10.64 0.17
C VAL A 405 -16.38 9.69 -0.89
N LEU A 406 -15.63 8.63 -1.11
CA LEU A 406 -15.96 7.56 -2.03
C LEU A 406 -16.29 6.31 -1.22
N VAL A 407 -17.39 5.67 -1.57
CA VAL A 407 -17.81 4.42 -0.93
C VAL A 407 -17.81 3.34 -1.98
N PHE A 408 -17.20 2.21 -1.65
CA PHE A 408 -17.33 0.98 -2.38
C PHE A 408 -18.15 0.01 -1.55
N TYR A 409 -18.84 -0.90 -2.22
CA TYR A 409 -19.55 -2.00 -1.56
C TYR A 409 -19.16 -3.32 -2.18
N ARG A 410 -19.30 -4.38 -1.40
CA ARG A 410 -19.30 -5.75 -1.88
C ARG A 410 -20.40 -6.53 -1.17
N THR A 411 -20.89 -7.56 -1.84
CA THR A 411 -22.02 -8.36 -1.38
C THR A 411 -21.72 -9.86 -1.43
N GLY A 412 -22.41 -10.62 -0.59
CA GLY A 412 -22.30 -12.08 -0.57
C GLY A 412 -23.58 -12.72 -0.07
N VAL A 413 -23.85 -13.96 -0.49
CA VAL A 413 -24.98 -14.74 0.05
C VAL A 413 -24.71 -15.21 1.49
N ASP A 414 -23.44 -15.23 1.89
CA ASP A 414 -22.95 -15.48 3.24
C ASP A 414 -21.68 -14.65 3.53
N GLU A 415 -21.24 -14.58 4.78
CA GLU A 415 -20.03 -13.83 5.17
C GLU A 415 -18.75 -14.34 4.49
N LYS A 416 -18.68 -15.64 4.17
CA LYS A 416 -17.49 -16.24 3.54
C LYS A 416 -17.38 -15.83 2.07
N SER A 417 -18.52 -15.65 1.41
CA SER A 417 -18.63 -15.28 0.00
C SER A 417 -18.38 -13.80 -0.25
N LEU A 418 -18.55 -12.93 0.75
CA LEU A 418 -18.18 -11.50 0.66
C LEU A 418 -16.73 -11.29 0.22
N GLY A 419 -15.82 -12.12 0.71
CA GLY A 419 -14.40 -12.07 0.37
C GLY A 419 -14.09 -12.35 -1.11
N LYS A 420 -15.02 -12.99 -1.83
CA LYS A 420 -14.89 -13.34 -3.25
C LYS A 420 -15.40 -12.24 -4.19
N ASP A 421 -16.25 -11.35 -3.69
CA ASP A 421 -16.74 -10.21 -4.45
C ASP A 421 -15.71 -9.06 -4.45
N LYS A 422 -15.74 -8.26 -5.51
CA LYS A 422 -14.86 -7.10 -5.69
C LYS A 422 -15.50 -5.86 -5.09
N TRP A 423 -14.68 -4.87 -4.81
CA TRP A 423 -15.19 -3.55 -4.42
C TRP A 423 -15.83 -2.87 -5.62
N ASN A 424 -17.14 -2.68 -5.56
CA ASN A 424 -17.94 -1.98 -6.56
C ASN A 424 -18.12 -0.51 -6.14
N PRO A 425 -17.80 0.47 -7.01
CA PRO A 425 -17.95 1.86 -6.65
C PRO A 425 -19.43 2.23 -6.50
N LEU A 426 -19.74 2.97 -5.45
CA LEU A 426 -21.03 3.62 -5.31
C LEU A 426 -21.02 4.88 -6.18
N ASN A 427 -21.82 4.89 -7.25
CA ASN A 427 -21.86 5.99 -8.22
C ASN A 427 -22.25 7.36 -7.62
N ALA A 428 -22.72 7.41 -6.37
CA ALA A 428 -23.12 8.63 -5.68
C ALA A 428 -21.96 9.20 -4.85
N PHE A 429 -21.09 9.95 -5.51
CA PHE A 429 -20.06 10.72 -4.81
C PHE A 429 -20.71 11.74 -3.88
N ARG A 430 -20.38 11.68 -2.58
CA ARG A 430 -20.81 12.64 -1.54
C ARG A 430 -22.33 12.81 -1.34
N LYS A 431 -23.18 11.95 -1.93
CA LYS A 431 -24.64 11.99 -1.72
C LYS A 431 -25.04 10.76 -0.89
N PHE A 432 -25.21 10.99 0.42
CA PHE A 432 -25.75 10.01 1.35
C PHE A 432 -27.04 10.57 1.96
N PRO A 433 -28.05 9.72 2.24
CA PRO A 433 -28.04 8.26 2.16
C PRO A 433 -28.07 7.71 0.72
N ALA A 434 -27.65 6.45 0.56
CA ALA A 434 -27.72 5.69 -0.68
C ALA A 434 -28.62 4.46 -0.48
N SER A 435 -29.55 4.24 -1.42
CA SER A 435 -30.46 3.08 -1.39
C SER A 435 -30.09 2.07 -2.47
N PHE A 436 -30.22 0.79 -2.15
CA PHE A 436 -29.96 -0.32 -3.06
C PHE A 436 -31.15 -1.25 -3.09
N GLU A 437 -31.39 -1.82 -4.27
CA GLU A 437 -32.40 -2.86 -4.47
C GLU A 437 -31.73 -4.12 -5.05
N LYS A 438 -31.99 -5.28 -4.45
CA LYS A 438 -31.43 -6.58 -4.82
C LYS A 438 -32.51 -7.65 -4.83
N GLU A 439 -32.37 -8.62 -5.72
CA GLU A 439 -33.36 -9.68 -5.89
C GLU A 439 -33.46 -10.65 -4.71
N GLN A 440 -32.43 -10.70 -3.87
CA GLN A 440 -32.30 -11.60 -2.73
C GLN A 440 -31.66 -10.91 -1.52
N GLU A 441 -31.84 -11.51 -0.34
CA GLU A 441 -31.13 -11.12 0.89
C GLU A 441 -29.63 -11.36 0.74
N LEU A 442 -28.82 -10.41 1.20
CA LEU A 442 -27.37 -10.43 1.05
C LEU A 442 -26.69 -9.91 2.31
N TYR A 443 -25.46 -10.35 2.50
CA TYR A 443 -24.49 -9.72 3.38
C TYR A 443 -23.81 -8.58 2.61
N TRP A 444 -23.53 -7.49 3.32
CA TRP A 444 -22.99 -6.26 2.78
C TRP A 444 -21.76 -5.85 3.58
N GLN A 445 -20.76 -5.33 2.87
CA GLN A 445 -19.65 -4.63 3.48
C GLN A 445 -19.29 -3.42 2.65
N PHE A 446 -18.90 -2.34 3.32
CA PHE A 446 -18.56 -1.08 2.68
C PHE A 446 -17.11 -0.72 2.95
N LEU A 447 -16.44 -0.19 1.93
CA LEU A 447 -15.12 0.43 2.01
C LEU A 447 -15.31 1.92 1.76
N ILE A 448 -15.08 2.73 2.77
CA ILE A 448 -15.13 4.18 2.69
C ILE A 448 -13.70 4.66 2.48
N VAL A 449 -13.45 5.47 1.46
CA VAL A 449 -12.14 6.09 1.19
C VAL A 449 -12.33 7.59 1.07
N SER A 450 -11.48 8.38 1.71
CA SER A 450 -11.66 9.82 1.76
C SER A 450 -10.37 10.63 1.76
N GLU A 451 -10.43 11.80 1.10
CA GLU A 451 -9.45 12.88 1.23
C GLU A 451 -9.77 13.79 2.42
N LEU A 452 -8.72 14.19 3.12
CA LEU A 452 -8.81 14.98 4.34
C LEU A 452 -8.69 16.46 4.05
N SER A 453 -9.45 17.26 4.78
CA SER A 453 -9.24 18.72 4.78
C SER A 453 -8.55 19.24 6.06
N GLY A 454 -8.13 18.35 6.97
CA GLY A 454 -7.33 18.70 8.16
C GLY A 454 -7.54 17.79 9.37
N GLN A 455 -6.98 18.16 10.53
CA GLN A 455 -7.06 17.39 11.79
C GLN A 455 -8.49 17.26 12.38
N GLN A 456 -9.46 18.01 11.86
CA GLN A 456 -10.87 17.93 12.27
C GLN A 456 -11.70 16.93 11.44
N SER A 457 -11.11 16.25 10.46
CA SER A 457 -11.80 15.26 9.61
C SER A 457 -12.30 14.09 10.47
N LYS A 458 -13.61 13.80 10.46
CA LYS A 458 -14.22 12.72 11.26
C LYS A 458 -15.34 12.04 10.49
N ILE A 459 -15.52 10.73 10.70
CA ILE A 459 -16.74 10.00 10.34
C ILE A 459 -17.41 9.60 11.66
N SER A 460 -18.63 10.08 11.88
CA SER A 460 -19.31 10.02 13.19
C SER A 460 -20.39 8.95 13.29
N LYS A 461 -20.97 8.52 12.16
CA LYS A 461 -22.00 7.46 12.16
C LYS A 461 -22.09 6.82 10.77
N VAL A 462 -22.04 5.49 10.75
CA VAL A 462 -22.39 4.66 9.58
C VAL A 462 -23.70 3.97 9.91
N GLU A 463 -24.74 4.22 9.13
CA GLU A 463 -26.08 3.64 9.30
C GLU A 463 -26.35 2.66 8.16
N PHE A 464 -26.79 1.46 8.50
CA PHE A 464 -27.26 0.47 7.55
C PHE A 464 -28.65 0.01 7.98
N VAL A 465 -29.65 0.30 7.15
CA VAL A 465 -31.06 -0.03 7.42
C VAL A 465 -31.53 -1.02 6.38
N SER A 466 -32.09 -2.13 6.84
CA SER A 466 -32.79 -3.10 6.01
C SER A 466 -34.29 -2.86 6.20
N GLN A 467 -34.98 -2.34 5.17
CA GLN A 467 -36.39 -1.91 5.25
C GLN A 467 -37.37 -3.05 4.99
#